data_AF-A0A931S8D0-F1
#
_entry.id   AF-A0A931S8D0-F1
#
_cell.length_a   1.000
_cell.length_b   1.000
_cell.length_c   1.000
_cell.angle_alpha   90.00
_cell.angle_beta   90.00
_cell.angle_gamma   90.00
#
_symmetry.space_group_name_H-M   'P 1'
#
loop_
_entity.id
_entity.type
_entity.pdbx_description
1 polymer ?
#
loop_
_entity_poly.entity_id
_entity_poly.type
_entity_poly.pdbx_seq_one_letter_code
_entity_poly.pdbx_strand_id
1 'polypeptide(L)'
;MPQLWYVLFFAEHDPVVFHHAGWIRMYPSQTPWIKNWRLARSWLSAGPGKDATAEESKLFADGIYQELAERKLEKEPLGVVGFDGVAQQALAAKGIKTADGWSIMLEATKTKTVDEINCLKMAFAAGDAA
;
A
#
# COMPACT_ATOMS: atom_id res chain seq x y z
N MET A 1 -5.27 1.28 11.74
CA MET A 1 -6.23 0.72 10.77
C MET A 1 -5.74 -0.67 10.37
N PRO A 2 -6.61 -1.66 10.12
CA PRO A 2 -6.23 -3.07 9.91
C PRO A 2 -5.45 -3.37 8.61
N GLN A 3 -4.89 -2.37 7.93
CA GLN A 3 -4.14 -2.45 6.66
C GLN A 3 -4.69 -3.52 5.68
N LEU A 4 -5.98 -3.43 5.35
CA LEU A 4 -6.64 -4.41 4.45
C LEU A 4 -6.26 -4.26 2.97
N TRP A 5 -5.51 -3.22 2.64
CA TRP A 5 -5.01 -2.94 1.31
C TRP A 5 -3.77 -2.05 1.41
N TYR A 6 -2.89 -2.13 0.42
CA TYR A 6 -1.68 -1.32 0.29
C TYR A 6 -1.20 -1.33 -1.16
N VAL A 7 -0.30 -0.40 -1.49
CA VAL A 7 0.27 -0.27 -2.84
C VAL A 7 1.77 -0.26 -2.73
N LEU A 8 2.42 -1.06 -3.57
CA LEU A 8 3.85 -0.97 -3.82
C LEU A 8 4.04 -0.12 -5.09
N PHE A 9 4.63 1.05 -4.92
CA PHE A 9 4.83 2.03 -5.99
C PHE A 9 6.31 2.08 -6.39
N PHE A 10 6.57 2.20 -7.68
CA PHE A 10 7.92 2.24 -8.24
C PHE A 10 8.10 3.50 -9.09
N ALA A 11 9.33 4.01 -9.17
CA ALA A 11 9.64 5.13 -10.04
C ALA A 11 9.53 4.78 -11.53
N GLU A 12 10.02 3.60 -11.92
CA GLU A 12 10.14 3.20 -13.33
C GLU A 12 9.23 2.02 -13.75
N HIS A 13 8.53 1.40 -12.80
CA HIS A 13 7.68 0.23 -13.04
C HIS A 13 6.22 0.49 -12.70
N ASP A 14 5.32 -0.28 -13.31
CA ASP A 14 3.90 -0.24 -12.96
C ASP A 14 3.70 -0.61 -11.47
N PRO A 15 2.85 0.13 -10.74
CA PRO A 15 2.58 -0.17 -9.34
C PRO A 15 1.89 -1.52 -9.19
N VAL A 16 1.99 -2.08 -7.99
CA VAL A 16 1.29 -3.30 -7.59
C VAL A 16 0.34 -2.96 -6.46
N VAL A 17 -0.96 -3.15 -6.71
CA VAL A 17 -1.99 -2.98 -5.69
C VAL A 17 -2.25 -4.32 -5.01
N PHE A 18 -2.05 -4.33 -3.70
CA PHE A 18 -2.47 -5.42 -2.83
C PHE A 18 -3.82 -5.05 -2.23
N HIS A 19 -4.87 -5.77 -2.61
CA HIS A 19 -6.24 -5.40 -2.24
C HIS A 19 -6.93 -6.52 -1.46
N HIS A 20 -7.88 -6.14 -0.59
CA HIS A 20 -8.74 -7.07 0.14
C HIS A 20 -9.55 -7.99 -0.80
N ALA A 21 -9.70 -9.27 -0.41
CA ALA A 21 -10.38 -10.32 -1.18
C ALA A 21 -11.77 -9.95 -1.69
N GLY A 22 -12.54 -9.23 -0.87
CA GLY A 22 -13.92 -8.83 -1.22
C GLY A 22 -14.01 -7.84 -2.39
N TRP A 23 -12.93 -7.11 -2.69
CA TRP A 23 -12.96 -5.97 -3.61
C TRP A 23 -12.01 -6.13 -4.80
N ILE A 24 -10.98 -6.98 -4.68
CA ILE A 24 -9.96 -7.18 -5.73
C ILE A 24 -10.54 -7.62 -7.08
N ARG A 25 -11.71 -8.26 -7.10
CA ARG A 25 -12.38 -8.69 -8.33
C ARG A 25 -13.17 -7.58 -9.02
N MET A 26 -13.56 -6.53 -8.29
CA MET A 26 -14.41 -5.45 -8.80
C MET A 26 -13.57 -4.27 -9.33
N TYR A 27 -12.56 -3.87 -8.57
CA TYR A 27 -11.77 -2.67 -8.86
C TYR A 27 -11.02 -2.65 -10.20
N PRO A 28 -10.43 -3.76 -10.70
CA PRO A 28 -9.66 -3.72 -11.94
C PRO A 28 -10.44 -3.19 -13.15
N SER A 29 -11.76 -3.41 -13.18
CA SER A 29 -12.64 -2.89 -14.23
C SER A 29 -12.84 -1.37 -14.17
N GLN A 30 -12.69 -0.77 -12.98
CA GLN A 30 -12.91 0.65 -12.73
C GLN A 30 -11.60 1.45 -12.80
N THR A 31 -10.45 0.79 -12.64
CA THR A 31 -9.12 1.40 -12.65
C THR A 31 -8.19 0.71 -13.65
N PRO A 32 -8.51 0.76 -14.97
CA PRO A 32 -7.79 0.00 -16.00
C PRO A 32 -6.33 0.41 -16.17
N TRP A 33 -5.92 1.57 -15.65
CA TRP A 33 -4.52 2.01 -15.64
C TRP A 33 -3.64 1.23 -14.64
N ILE A 34 -4.23 0.48 -13.70
CA ILE A 34 -3.50 -0.38 -12.76
C ILE A 34 -3.46 -1.80 -13.30
N LYS A 35 -2.26 -2.26 -13.66
CA LYS A 35 -2.06 -3.56 -14.32
C LYS A 35 -1.85 -4.72 -13.36
N ASN A 36 -1.28 -4.45 -12.19
CA ASN A 36 -0.86 -5.49 -11.26
C ASN A 36 -1.72 -5.48 -9.99
N TRP A 37 -2.40 -6.60 -9.76
CA TRP A 37 -3.25 -6.82 -8.59
C TRP A 37 -2.82 -8.08 -7.85
N ARG A 38 -2.77 -8.00 -6.51
CA ARG A 38 -2.44 -9.09 -5.60
C ARG A 38 -3.40 -9.08 -4.42
N LEU A 39 -3.61 -10.24 -3.81
CA LEU A 39 -4.36 -10.31 -2.56
C LEU A 39 -3.53 -9.69 -1.43
N ALA A 40 -4.13 -8.76 -0.67
CA ALA A 40 -3.50 -8.20 0.53
C ALA A 40 -3.41 -9.23 1.66
N ARG A 41 -2.31 -9.20 2.41
CA ARG A 41 -2.15 -9.91 3.69
C ARG A 41 -2.44 -8.94 4.84
N SER A 42 -3.08 -9.43 5.90
CA SER A 42 -3.41 -8.62 7.08
C SER A 42 -3.55 -9.51 8.31
N TRP A 43 -3.14 -8.98 9.46
CA TRP A 43 -3.28 -9.59 10.78
C TRP A 43 -4.29 -8.86 11.67
N LEU A 44 -5.11 -7.95 11.11
CA LEU A 44 -6.17 -7.21 11.82
C LEU A 44 -5.71 -6.66 13.19
N SER A 45 -4.54 -6.03 13.24
CA SER A 45 -3.94 -5.52 14.48
C SER A 45 -3.80 -6.59 15.58
N ALA A 46 -3.35 -7.78 15.18
CA ALA A 46 -3.12 -8.96 16.00
C ALA A 46 -4.39 -9.62 16.60
N GLY A 47 -5.59 -9.22 16.13
CA GLY A 47 -6.87 -9.82 16.53
C GLY A 47 -6.95 -11.35 16.40
N PRO A 48 -6.42 -11.98 15.32
CA PRO A 48 -6.45 -13.43 15.13
C PRO A 48 -5.49 -14.23 16.04
N GLY A 49 -4.67 -13.56 16.86
CA GLY A 49 -3.68 -14.20 17.73
C GLY A 49 -2.25 -14.20 17.16
N LYS A 50 -1.29 -14.61 18.00
CA LYS A 50 0.15 -14.44 17.73
C LYS A 50 0.63 -15.25 16.54
N ASP A 51 0.23 -16.52 16.44
CA ASP A 51 0.72 -17.43 15.39
C ASP A 51 0.23 -16.98 14.01
N ALA A 52 -1.06 -16.66 13.89
CA ALA A 52 -1.63 -16.11 12.66
C ALA A 52 -1.02 -14.75 12.29
N THR A 53 -0.74 -13.90 13.28
CA THR A 53 -0.06 -12.61 13.05
C THR A 53 1.35 -12.80 12.48
N ALA A 54 2.11 -13.75 13.03
CA ALA A 54 3.45 -14.08 12.55
C ALA A 54 3.43 -14.67 11.13
N GLU A 55 2.48 -15.55 10.84
CA GLU A 55 2.32 -16.14 9.51
C GLU A 55 1.93 -15.08 8.46
N GLU A 56 0.91 -14.28 8.74
CA GLU A 56 0.41 -13.26 7.81
C GLU A 56 1.43 -12.16 7.54
N SER A 57 2.14 -11.69 8.57
CA SER A 57 3.19 -10.69 8.41
C SER A 57 4.42 -11.21 7.64
N LYS A 58 4.76 -12.49 7.80
CA LYS A 58 5.80 -13.13 6.98
C LYS A 58 5.39 -13.18 5.51
N LEU A 59 4.17 -13.61 5.21
CA LEU A 59 3.64 -13.69 3.84
C LEU A 59 3.49 -12.31 3.20
N PHE A 60 3.15 -11.29 3.99
CA PHE A 60 3.19 -9.88 3.59
C PHE A 60 4.58 -9.48 3.10
N ALA A 61 5.61 -9.71 3.91
CA ALA A 61 6.98 -9.33 3.58
C ALA A 61 7.55 -10.17 2.41
N ASP A 62 7.17 -11.45 2.31
CA ASP A 62 7.51 -12.32 1.18
C ASP A 62 6.94 -11.78 -0.15
N GLY A 63 5.67 -11.38 -0.16
CA GLY A 63 5.04 -10.81 -1.36
C GLY A 63 5.70 -9.50 -1.81
N ILE A 64 6.09 -8.64 -0.88
CA ILE A 64 6.83 -7.41 -1.20
C ILE A 64 8.22 -7.74 -1.74
N TYR A 65 8.96 -8.65 -1.08
CA TYR A 65 10.29 -9.04 -1.52
C TYR A 65 10.27 -9.64 -2.94
N GLN A 66 9.29 -10.47 -3.27
CA GLN A 66 9.13 -11.04 -4.61
C GLN A 66 8.96 -9.96 -5.68
N GLU A 67 8.06 -8.99 -5.46
CA GLU A 67 7.82 -7.91 -6.43
C GLU A 67 9.06 -7.00 -6.59
N LEU A 68 9.82 -6.78 -5.50
CA LEU A 68 11.12 -6.09 -5.57
C LEU A 68 12.16 -6.91 -6.35
N ALA A 69 12.23 -8.22 -6.11
CA ALA A 69 13.22 -9.10 -6.74
C ALA A 69 12.99 -9.30 -8.24
N GLU A 70 11.73 -9.45 -8.66
CA GLU A 70 11.35 -9.48 -10.08
C GLU A 70 11.81 -8.23 -10.84
N ARG A 71 11.91 -7.10 -10.15
CA ARG A 71 12.34 -5.81 -10.69
C ARG A 71 13.80 -5.47 -10.37
N LYS A 72 14.53 -6.34 -9.65
CA LYS A 72 15.94 -6.16 -9.23
C LYS A 72 16.16 -4.95 -8.32
N LEU A 73 15.18 -4.66 -7.45
CA LEU A 73 15.17 -3.51 -6.53
C LEU A 73 15.39 -3.92 -5.07
N GLU A 74 15.86 -5.14 -4.81
CA GLU A 74 15.97 -5.69 -3.44
C GLU A 74 16.94 -4.90 -2.55
N LYS A 75 17.86 -4.16 -3.17
CA LYS A 75 18.88 -3.36 -2.49
C LYS A 75 18.47 -1.91 -2.28
N GLU A 76 17.37 -1.47 -2.88
CA GLU A 76 16.89 -0.10 -2.76
C GLU A 76 16.14 0.13 -1.44
N PRO A 77 16.24 1.33 -0.84
CA PRO A 77 15.47 1.66 0.34
C PRO A 77 13.98 1.78 0.00
N LEU A 78 13.14 1.07 0.74
CA LEU A 78 11.70 1.12 0.62
C LEU A 78 11.12 2.20 1.53
N GLY A 79 10.50 3.23 0.95
CA GLY A 79 9.71 4.20 1.71
C GLY A 79 8.43 3.55 2.23
N VAL A 80 8.21 3.57 3.55
CA VAL A 80 7.04 2.94 4.19
C VAL A 80 6.15 4.00 4.85
N VAL A 81 4.84 3.86 4.65
CA VAL A 81 3.80 4.83 5.04
C VAL A 81 2.65 4.07 5.70
N GLY A 82 2.33 4.36 6.96
CA GLY A 82 1.12 3.84 7.62
C GLY A 82 1.14 2.35 8.04
N PHE A 83 2.31 1.72 8.10
CA PHE A 83 2.48 0.34 8.58
C PHE A 83 2.91 0.28 10.05
N ASP A 84 2.44 -0.76 10.75
CA ASP A 84 2.72 -0.96 12.18
C ASP A 84 4.10 -1.62 12.43
N GLY A 85 4.45 -1.79 13.71
CA GLY A 85 5.72 -2.41 14.10
C GLY A 85 5.88 -3.86 13.63
N VAL A 86 4.79 -4.61 13.48
CA VAL A 86 4.82 -6.01 13.02
C VAL A 86 5.23 -6.06 11.55
N ALA A 87 4.63 -5.22 10.71
CA ALA A 87 5.03 -5.08 9.31
C ALA A 87 6.49 -4.67 9.16
N GLN A 88 6.94 -3.66 9.93
CA GLN A 88 8.32 -3.18 9.89
C GLN A 88 9.32 -4.28 10.28
N GLN A 89 9.02 -5.06 11.32
CA GLN A 89 9.84 -6.18 11.74
C GLN A 89 9.89 -7.29 10.69
N ALA A 90 8.76 -7.61 10.05
CA ALA A 90 8.72 -8.62 9.00
C ALA A 90 9.52 -8.20 7.76
N LEU A 91 9.45 -6.93 7.35
CA LEU A 91 10.27 -6.37 6.27
C LEU A 91 11.77 -6.42 6.61
N ALA A 92 12.12 -6.02 7.84
CA ALA A 92 13.50 -6.08 8.31
C ALA A 92 14.04 -7.53 8.37
N ALA A 93 13.23 -8.49 8.80
CA ALA A 93 13.57 -9.92 8.81
C ALA A 93 13.80 -10.48 7.40
N LYS A 94 13.19 -9.87 6.37
CA LYS A 94 13.46 -10.17 4.96
C LYS A 94 14.68 -9.44 4.38
N GLY A 95 15.35 -8.62 5.18
CA GLY A 95 16.50 -7.83 4.76
C GLY A 95 16.13 -6.58 3.95
N ILE A 96 14.86 -6.20 3.90
CA ILE A 96 14.41 -4.99 3.21
C ILE A 96 14.76 -3.78 4.07
N LYS A 97 15.52 -2.85 3.51
CA LYS A 97 15.85 -1.58 4.17
C LYS A 97 14.66 -0.65 4.04
N THR A 98 14.06 -0.25 5.15
CA THR A 98 12.94 0.69 5.16
C THR A 98 13.39 2.10 5.53
N ALA A 99 12.70 3.10 5.00
CA ALA A 99 12.84 4.51 5.34
C ALA A 99 11.45 5.11 5.59
N ASP A 100 11.38 6.24 6.30
CA ASP A 100 10.13 6.98 6.44
C ASP A 100 9.69 7.52 5.07
N GLY A 101 8.51 7.11 4.62
CA GLY A 101 7.93 7.56 3.35
C GLY A 101 7.02 8.78 3.49
N TRP A 102 6.71 9.24 4.71
CA TRP A 102 5.69 10.29 4.91
C TRP A 102 6.09 11.61 4.27
N SER A 103 7.37 11.97 4.37
CA SER A 103 7.93 13.19 3.76
C SER A 103 7.74 13.20 2.23
N ILE A 104 7.94 12.06 1.57
CA ILE A 104 7.75 11.92 0.12
C ILE A 104 6.27 12.05 -0.24
N MET A 105 5.39 11.40 0.52
CA MET A 105 3.94 11.48 0.30
C MET A 105 3.41 12.92 0.44
N LEU A 106 3.88 13.65 1.45
CA LEU A 106 3.46 15.04 1.66
C LEU A 106 3.90 15.95 0.51
N GLU A 107 5.14 15.82 0.04
CA GLU A 107 5.61 16.62 -1.09
C GLU A 107 4.92 16.22 -2.40
N ALA A 108 4.74 14.92 -2.67
CA ALA A 108 4.07 14.42 -3.87
C ALA A 108 2.59 14.84 -3.96
N THR A 109 1.92 14.99 -2.82
CA THR A 109 0.50 15.35 -2.76
C THR A 109 0.26 16.84 -2.49
N LYS A 110 1.30 17.66 -2.44
CA LYS A 110 1.21 19.08 -2.06
C LYS A 110 0.45 19.93 -3.09
N THR A 111 0.80 19.77 -4.36
CA THR A 111 0.23 20.56 -5.46
C THR A 111 -0.89 19.78 -6.12
N LYS A 112 -2.08 20.38 -6.21
CA LYS A 112 -3.26 19.75 -6.81
C LYS A 112 -3.40 20.12 -8.28
N THR A 113 -3.83 19.15 -9.07
CA THR A 113 -4.26 19.34 -10.45
C THR A 113 -5.60 20.07 -10.52
N VAL A 114 -5.95 20.57 -11.71
CA VAL A 114 -7.26 21.21 -11.95
C VAL A 114 -8.40 20.24 -11.64
N ASP A 115 -8.27 18.97 -12.05
CA ASP A 115 -9.29 17.94 -11.81
C ASP A 115 -9.44 17.61 -10.33
N GLU A 116 -8.33 17.48 -9.59
CA GLU A 116 -8.38 17.28 -8.13
C GLU A 116 -9.05 18.46 -7.41
N ILE A 117 -8.75 19.70 -7.81
CA ILE A 117 -9.39 20.90 -7.25
C ILE A 117 -10.90 20.88 -7.53
N ASN A 118 -11.31 20.49 -8.74
CA ASN A 118 -12.73 20.38 -9.08
C ASN A 118 -13.42 19.28 -8.24
N CYS A 119 -12.79 18.13 -8.04
CA CYS A 119 -13.27 17.09 -7.14
C CYS A 119 -13.44 17.60 -5.70
N LEU A 120 -12.47 18.36 -5.18
CA LEU A 120 -12.55 18.95 -3.84
C LEU A 120 -13.73 19.95 -3.71
N LYS A 121 -13.96 20.78 -4.73
CA LYS A 121 -15.11 21.71 -4.76
C LYS A 121 -16.45 20.96 -4.72
N MET A 122 -16.58 19.88 -5.48
CA MET A 122 -17.80 19.06 -5.48
C MET A 122 -18.03 18.40 -4.12
N ALA A 123 -16.98 17.85 -3.50
CA ALA A 123 -17.06 17.26 -2.17
C ALA A 123 -17.49 18.29 -1.11
N PHE A 124 -16.93 19.50 -1.18
CA PHE A 124 -17.30 20.60 -0.27
C PHE A 124 -18.76 21.01 -0.45
N ALA A 125 -19.21 21.23 -1.69
CA ALA A 125 -20.60 21.59 -1.97
C ALA A 125 -21.61 20.52 -1.48
N ALA A 126 -21.25 19.23 -1.58
CA ALA A 126 -22.07 18.15 -1.06
C ALA A 126 -22.11 18.12 0.48
N GLY A 127 -20.98 18.43 1.13
CA GLY A 127 -20.89 18.52 2.59
C GLY A 127 -21.66 19.71 3.17
N ASP A 128 -21.58 20.88 2.54
CA ASP A 128 -22.32 22.09 2.95
C ASP A 128 -23.83 21.94 2.80
N ALA A 129 -24.30 21.05 1.92
CA ALA A 129 -25.70 20.80 1.66
C ALA A 129 -26.33 19.74 2.60
N ALA A 130 -25.55 19.09 3.47
CA ALA A 130 -25.98 18.02 4.40
C ALA A 130 -26.22 18.55 5.82
#